data_AF-A0A1V5ZQ31-F1
#
_entry.id   AF-A0A1V5ZQ31-F1
#
_cell.length_a   1.000
_cell.length_b   1.000
_cell.length_c   1.000
_cell.angle_alpha   90.00
_cell.angle_beta   90.00
_cell.angle_gamma   90.00
#
_symmetry.space_group_name_H-M   'P 1'
#
loop_
_entity.id
_entity.type
_entity.pdbx_description
1 polymer ?
#
loop_
_entity_poly.entity_id
_entity_poly.type
_entity_poly.pdbx_seq_one_letter_code
_entity_poly.pdbx_strand_id
1 'polypeptide(L)'
;MFCTGEILLDKTGELKRLVQYSKKYLKKKNPKLNKMQIEIAKYHIWDMCDNLEEVFDSNTEEFYLVFYNFLNKLFETYAKFLQFDTVPVNKLKRFLVNEQDKKKYLISDFPDKKFTKMIVSAINIKDKTKMMEEFKTITKYALKKMGGFNIDGWKIRSPA
;
A
#
# COMPACT_ATOMS: atom_id res chain seq x y z
N MET A 1 -14.48 12.73 6.04
CA MET A 1 -15.67 13.61 6.00
C MET A 1 -15.75 14.51 7.21
N PHE A 2 -15.84 13.99 8.44
CA PHE A 2 -15.92 14.82 9.65
C PHE A 2 -14.71 15.74 9.90
N CYS A 3 -13.49 15.36 9.50
CA CYS A 3 -12.31 16.19 9.74
C CYS A 3 -12.19 17.43 8.83
N THR A 4 -12.87 17.42 7.69
CA THR A 4 -12.69 18.39 6.59
C THR A 4 -13.94 19.21 6.30
N GLY A 5 -15.08 18.87 6.92
CA GLY A 5 -16.34 19.57 6.73
C GLY A 5 -16.43 20.84 7.57
N GLU A 6 -17.21 21.81 7.09
CA GLU A 6 -17.60 23.00 7.83
C GLU A 6 -18.89 22.73 8.62
N ILE A 7 -18.96 23.22 9.85
CA ILE A 7 -20.15 23.07 10.70
C ILE A 7 -21.08 24.25 10.41
N LEU A 8 -22.20 23.99 9.74
CA LEU A 8 -23.21 25.02 9.46
C LEU A 8 -24.15 25.27 10.65
N LEU A 9 -24.44 24.24 11.45
CA LEU A 9 -25.28 24.32 12.65
C LEU A 9 -24.88 23.24 13.65
N ASP A 10 -24.63 23.61 14.90
CA ASP A 10 -24.36 22.69 16.01
C ASP A 10 -24.94 23.26 17.31
N LYS A 11 -26.19 22.88 17.64
CA LYS A 11 -26.90 23.39 18.82
C LYS A 11 -26.42 22.76 20.12
N THR A 12 -25.79 21.58 20.08
CA THR A 12 -25.44 20.77 21.25
C THR A 12 -23.93 20.72 21.51
N GLY A 13 -23.11 21.12 20.55
CA GLY A 13 -21.65 21.01 20.59
C GLY A 13 -21.13 19.61 20.22
N GLU A 14 -22.00 18.69 19.84
CA GLU A 14 -21.63 17.31 19.53
C GLU A 14 -20.84 17.20 18.23
N LEU A 15 -21.19 17.99 17.21
CA LEU A 15 -20.43 18.00 15.95
C LEU A 15 -19.02 18.52 16.18
N LYS A 16 -18.86 19.59 16.97
CA LYS A 16 -17.53 20.10 17.35
C LYS A 16 -16.69 19.03 18.05
N ARG A 17 -17.28 18.28 18.98
CA ARG A 17 -16.61 17.14 19.66
C ARG A 17 -16.23 16.05 18.67
N LEU A 18 -17.11 15.70 17.74
CA LEU A 18 -16.86 14.69 16.71
C LEU A 18 -15.72 15.08 15.77
N VAL A 19 -15.64 16.36 15.36
CA VAL A 19 -14.52 16.88 14.54
C VAL A 19 -13.21 16.76 15.30
N GLN A 20 -13.17 17.15 16.58
CA GLN A 20 -11.98 17.03 17.43
C GLN A 20 -11.54 15.57 17.59
N TYR A 21 -12.49 14.67 17.86
CA TYR A 21 -12.25 13.25 17.99
C TYR A 21 -11.68 12.66 16.69
N SER A 22 -12.29 13.00 15.55
CA SER A 22 -11.85 12.51 14.24
C SER A 22 -10.42 12.98 13.90
N LYS A 23 -10.08 14.24 14.22
CA LYS A 23 -8.71 14.77 14.07
C LYS A 23 -7.69 14.05 14.95
N LYS A 24 -8.08 13.60 16.15
CA LYS A 24 -7.24 12.77 17.02
C LYS A 24 -6.97 11.41 16.40
N TYR A 25 -7.98 10.78 15.81
CA TYR A 25 -7.85 9.48 15.16
C TYR A 25 -7.02 9.53 13.88
N LEU A 26 -7.14 10.58 13.06
CA LEU A 26 -6.28 10.76 11.87
C LEU A 26 -4.78 10.80 12.21
N LYS A 27 -4.40 11.20 13.43
CA LYS A 27 -3.00 11.23 13.87
C LYS A 27 -2.52 9.91 14.46
N LYS A 28 -3.43 8.96 14.70
CA LYS A 28 -3.09 7.68 15.33
C LYS A 28 -2.44 6.78 14.28
N LYS A 29 -1.26 6.26 14.59
CA LYS A 29 -0.61 5.25 13.74
C LYS A 29 -1.37 3.94 13.78
N ASN A 30 -1.39 3.23 12.66
CA ASN A 30 -1.91 1.87 12.61
C ASN A 30 -1.07 0.93 13.52
N PRO A 31 -1.66 -0.17 14.03
CA PRO A 31 -0.93 -1.15 14.82
C PRO A 31 0.26 -1.73 14.04
N LYS A 32 1.36 -2.00 14.74
CA LYS A 32 2.49 -2.72 14.15
C LYS A 32 2.08 -4.16 13.84
N LEU A 33 2.55 -4.69 12.72
CA LEU A 33 2.45 -6.12 12.44
C LEU A 33 3.36 -6.90 13.40
N ASN A 34 2.86 -8.03 13.91
CA ASN A 34 3.69 -8.98 14.65
C ASN A 34 4.58 -9.81 13.71
N LYS A 35 5.51 -10.59 14.27
CA LYS A 35 6.47 -11.38 13.48
C LYS A 35 5.77 -12.33 12.49
N MET A 36 4.75 -13.05 12.94
CA MET A 36 4.00 -13.98 12.09
C MET A 36 3.33 -13.26 10.91
N GLN A 37 2.66 -12.13 11.17
CA GLN A 37 2.04 -11.30 10.13
C GLN A 37 3.06 -10.77 9.13
N ILE A 38 4.25 -10.40 9.58
CA ILE A 38 5.35 -9.96 8.72
C ILE A 38 5.83 -11.12 7.82
N GLU A 39 5.99 -12.33 8.35
CA GLU A 39 6.38 -13.50 7.54
C GLU A 39 5.32 -13.90 6.52
N ILE A 40 4.03 -13.86 6.90
CA ILE A 40 2.91 -14.10 5.97
C ILE A 40 2.91 -13.03 4.87
N ALA A 41 3.09 -11.77 5.23
CA ALA A 41 3.11 -10.68 4.27
C ALA A 41 4.29 -10.80 3.28
N LYS A 42 5.46 -11.26 3.74
CA LYS A 42 6.60 -11.53 2.87
C LYS A 42 6.34 -12.69 1.91
N TYR A 43 5.79 -13.80 2.41
CA TYR A 43 5.37 -14.92 1.56
C TYR A 43 4.39 -14.45 0.50
N HIS A 44 3.35 -13.72 0.90
CA HIS A 44 2.35 -13.19 -0.04
C HIS A 44 2.95 -12.30 -1.13
N ILE A 45 3.91 -11.43 -0.79
CA ILE A 45 4.60 -10.58 -1.78
C ILE A 45 5.44 -11.41 -2.75
N TRP A 46 6.15 -12.43 -2.25
CA TRP A 46 6.94 -13.33 -3.09
C TRP A 46 6.04 -14.14 -4.03
N ASP A 47 4.99 -14.76 -3.48
CA ASP A 47 4.01 -15.57 -4.20
C ASP A 47 3.27 -14.78 -5.29
N MET A 48 2.90 -13.52 -5.02
CA MET A 48 2.36 -12.63 -6.06
C MET A 48 3.35 -12.37 -7.20
N CYS A 49 4.64 -12.26 -6.90
CA CYS A 49 5.66 -12.04 -7.94
C CYS A 49 5.82 -13.27 -8.81
N ASP A 50 5.90 -14.45 -8.19
CA ASP A 50 6.00 -15.75 -8.88
C ASP A 50 4.79 -15.99 -9.80
N ASN A 51 3.57 -15.83 -9.26
CA ASN A 51 2.34 -15.94 -10.04
C ASN A 51 2.25 -14.94 -11.20
N LEU A 52 2.76 -13.70 -11.03
CA LEU A 52 2.78 -12.72 -12.12
C LEU A 52 3.78 -13.11 -13.22
N GLU A 53 4.90 -13.75 -12.87
CA GLU A 53 5.86 -14.28 -13.83
C GLU A 53 5.23 -15.40 -14.68
N GLU A 54 4.48 -16.32 -14.07
CA GLU A 54 3.74 -17.35 -14.81
C GLU A 54 2.73 -16.74 -15.80
N VAL A 55 1.98 -15.73 -15.36
CA VAL A 55 1.04 -14.99 -16.22
C VAL A 55 1.76 -14.21 -17.32
N PHE A 56 2.96 -13.69 -17.04
CA PHE A 56 3.79 -13.04 -18.04
C PHE A 56 4.22 -14.02 -19.13
N ASP A 57 4.74 -15.18 -18.73
CA ASP A 57 5.30 -16.23 -19.61
C ASP A 57 4.22 -16.93 -20.46
N SER A 58 3.03 -17.14 -19.91
CA SER A 58 1.85 -17.64 -20.66
C SER A 58 1.37 -16.69 -21.76
N ASN A 59 1.92 -15.47 -21.82
CA ASN A 59 1.62 -14.44 -22.80
C ASN A 59 0.12 -14.10 -22.96
N THR A 60 -0.64 -14.16 -21.87
CA THR A 60 -2.08 -13.84 -21.89
C THR A 60 -2.35 -12.34 -21.76
N GLU A 61 -3.56 -11.92 -22.16
CA GLU A 61 -4.04 -10.55 -21.95
C GLU A 61 -4.34 -10.25 -20.46
N GLU A 62 -4.54 -11.31 -19.66
CA GLU A 62 -4.79 -11.24 -18.23
C GLU A 62 -3.66 -10.55 -17.46
N PHE A 63 -2.44 -10.55 -18.02
CA PHE A 63 -1.27 -9.91 -17.42
C PHE A 63 -1.54 -8.48 -16.94
N TYR A 64 -2.23 -7.65 -17.72
CA TYR A 64 -2.47 -6.26 -17.33
C TYR A 64 -3.39 -6.17 -16.11
N LEU A 65 -4.43 -7.01 -16.07
CA LEU A 65 -5.34 -7.08 -14.94
C LEU A 65 -4.61 -7.54 -13.68
N VAL A 66 -3.85 -8.64 -13.79
CA VAL A 66 -3.10 -9.22 -12.68
C VAL A 66 -2.03 -8.25 -12.18
N PHE A 67 -1.28 -7.62 -13.08
CA PHE A 67 -0.25 -6.64 -12.74
C PHE A 67 -0.81 -5.50 -11.90
N TYR A 68 -1.87 -4.82 -12.34
CA TYR A 68 -2.40 -3.67 -11.60
C TYR A 68 -3.05 -4.10 -10.27
N ASN A 69 -3.66 -5.28 -10.23
CA ASN A 69 -4.20 -5.84 -8.99
C ASN A 69 -3.08 -6.10 -7.96
N PHE A 70 -2.04 -6.82 -8.39
CA PHE A 70 -0.91 -7.17 -7.54
C PHE A 70 -0.07 -5.95 -7.16
N LEU A 71 0.07 -4.94 -8.03
CA LEU A 71 0.74 -3.68 -7.70
C LEU A 71 0.01 -2.94 -6.57
N ASN A 72 -1.32 -2.88 -6.63
CA ASN A 72 -2.12 -2.31 -5.54
C ASN A 72 -1.98 -3.14 -4.26
N LYS A 73 -2.02 -4.48 -4.37
CA LYS A 73 -1.91 -5.36 -3.20
C LYS A 73 -0.53 -5.29 -2.54
N LEU A 74 0.53 -5.18 -3.33
CA LEU A 74 1.91 -4.96 -2.87
C LEU A 74 1.98 -3.62 -2.12
N PHE A 75 1.46 -2.54 -2.70
CA PHE A 75 1.39 -1.24 -2.03
C PHE A 75 0.66 -1.33 -0.69
N GLU A 76 -0.53 -1.92 -0.63
CA GLU A 76 -1.31 -2.08 0.61
C GLU A 76 -0.56 -2.90 1.66
N THR A 77 0.09 -3.98 1.25
CA THR A 77 0.83 -4.87 2.14
C THR A 77 2.03 -4.13 2.75
N TYR A 78 2.80 -3.42 1.93
CA TYR A 78 3.93 -2.63 2.41
C TYR A 78 3.49 -1.39 3.22
N ALA A 79 2.39 -0.75 2.85
CA ALA A 79 1.79 0.34 3.63
C ALA A 79 1.42 -0.11 5.04
N LYS A 80 0.78 -1.28 5.19
CA LYS A 80 0.46 -1.88 6.50
C LYS A 80 1.72 -2.14 7.33
N PHE A 81 2.78 -2.67 6.72
CA PHE A 81 4.07 -2.86 7.39
C PHE A 81 4.63 -1.53 7.94
N LEU A 82 4.50 -0.45 7.17
CA LEU A 82 4.92 0.90 7.57
C LEU A 82 3.90 1.64 8.46
N GLN A 83 2.78 0.99 8.83
CA GLN A 83 1.65 1.56 9.57
C GLN A 83 1.02 2.79 8.89
N PHE A 84 1.12 2.85 7.56
CA PHE A 84 0.50 3.87 6.74
C PHE A 84 -0.96 3.51 6.44
N ASP A 85 -1.81 4.52 6.32
CA ASP A 85 -3.23 4.33 6.05
C ASP A 85 -3.47 3.81 4.63
N THR A 86 -4.49 2.97 4.48
CA THR A 86 -4.92 2.51 3.16
C THR A 86 -5.49 3.69 2.36
N VAL A 87 -5.08 3.79 1.11
CA VAL A 87 -5.58 4.80 0.17
C VAL A 87 -6.50 4.12 -0.84
N PRO A 88 -7.69 4.70 -1.15
CA PRO A 88 -8.53 4.19 -2.23
C PRO A 88 -7.77 4.11 -3.55
N VAL A 89 -7.82 2.96 -4.23
CA VAL A 89 -7.04 2.69 -5.45
C VAL A 89 -7.25 3.74 -6.54
N ASN A 90 -8.47 4.25 -6.69
CA ASN A 90 -8.83 5.30 -7.65
C ASN A 90 -8.19 6.68 -7.33
N LYS A 91 -7.57 6.84 -6.16
CA LYS A 91 -6.87 8.05 -5.72
C LYS A 91 -5.40 7.79 -5.40
N LEU A 92 -4.91 6.56 -5.52
CA LEU A 92 -3.58 6.15 -5.08
C LEU A 92 -2.49 7.02 -5.69
N LYS A 93 -2.35 7.02 -7.03
CA LYS A 93 -1.35 7.85 -7.73
C LYS A 93 -1.45 9.32 -7.31
N ARG A 94 -2.68 9.85 -7.25
CA ARG A 94 -2.94 11.25 -6.93
C ARG A 94 -2.47 11.62 -5.52
N PHE A 95 -2.73 10.77 -4.53
CA PHE A 95 -2.28 11.01 -3.16
C PHE A 95 -0.78 10.76 -2.97
N LEU A 96 -0.13 10.01 -3.86
CA LEU A 96 1.32 9.85 -3.82
C LEU A 96 2.09 11.03 -4.42
N VAL A 97 1.48 11.85 -5.29
CA VAL A 97 2.19 12.89 -6.06
C VAL A 97 1.65 14.31 -5.91
N ASN A 98 0.36 14.49 -5.59
CA ASN A 98 -0.28 15.81 -5.57
C ASN A 98 -0.37 16.37 -4.14
N GLU A 99 0.46 17.36 -3.83
CA GLU A 99 0.46 18.06 -2.54
C GLU A 99 -0.86 18.76 -2.22
N GLN A 100 -1.54 19.33 -3.22
CA GLN A 100 -2.81 20.02 -3.00
C GLN A 100 -3.90 19.04 -2.57
N ASP A 101 -3.96 17.86 -3.20
CA ASP A 101 -4.89 16.82 -2.81
C ASP A 101 -4.56 16.24 -1.43
N LYS A 102 -3.28 16.00 -1.13
CA LYS A 102 -2.89 15.56 0.22
C LYS A 102 -3.34 16.55 1.29
N LYS A 103 -3.12 17.85 1.08
CA LYS A 103 -3.58 18.90 2.00
C LYS A 103 -5.10 18.94 2.11
N LYS A 104 -5.83 18.85 0.99
CA LYS A 104 -7.30 18.86 0.95
C LYS A 104 -7.92 17.69 1.71
N TYR A 105 -7.35 16.50 1.58
CA TYR A 105 -7.87 15.27 2.18
C TYR A 105 -7.19 14.89 3.49
N LEU A 106 -6.26 15.72 3.99
CA LEU A 106 -5.47 15.49 5.21
C LEU A 106 -4.68 14.17 5.16
N ILE A 107 -4.18 13.81 3.98
CA ILE A 107 -3.38 12.61 3.76
C ILE A 107 -1.92 12.92 4.10
N SER A 108 -1.31 12.08 4.93
CA SER A 108 0.10 12.18 5.27
C SER A 108 0.98 11.68 4.13
N ASP A 109 2.25 12.10 4.15
CA ASP A 109 3.23 11.58 3.20
C ASP A 109 3.48 10.10 3.43
N PHE A 110 3.55 9.34 2.33
CA PHE A 110 4.00 7.96 2.40
C PHE A 110 5.46 7.94 2.91
N PRO A 111 5.77 7.16 3.97
CA PRO A 111 7.04 7.28 4.69
C PRO A 111 8.27 6.85 3.88
N ASP A 112 8.11 6.02 2.85
CA ASP A 112 9.21 5.55 2.00
C ASP A 112 9.16 6.21 0.61
N LYS A 113 9.84 7.35 0.47
CA LYS A 113 9.88 8.13 -0.78
C LYS A 113 10.46 7.35 -1.97
N LYS A 114 11.38 6.41 -1.73
CA LYS A 114 11.98 5.62 -2.82
C LYS A 114 10.96 4.62 -3.33
N PHE A 115 10.29 3.91 -2.43
CA PHE A 115 9.18 3.02 -2.79
C PHE A 115 8.06 3.77 -3.53
N THR A 116 7.68 4.96 -3.06
CA THR A 116 6.69 5.81 -3.73
C THR A 116 7.05 6.09 -5.19
N LYS A 117 8.32 6.44 -5.47
CA LYS A 117 8.77 6.69 -6.84
C LYS A 117 8.64 5.45 -7.72
N MET A 118 8.95 4.26 -7.19
CA MET A 118 8.85 3.00 -7.93
C MET A 118 7.38 2.66 -8.24
N ILE A 119 6.48 2.78 -7.26
CA ILE A 119 5.03 2.58 -7.49
C ILE A 119 4.49 3.56 -8.54
N VAL A 120 4.83 4.85 -8.43
CA VAL A 120 4.38 5.86 -9.40
C VAL A 120 4.95 5.58 -10.79
N SER A 121 6.20 5.12 -10.89
CA SER A 121 6.82 4.69 -12.14
C SER A 121 6.05 3.53 -12.76
N ALA A 122 5.85 2.44 -12.02
CA ALA A 122 5.15 1.23 -12.44
C ALA A 122 3.75 1.48 -13.01
N ILE A 123 2.99 2.40 -12.43
CA ILE A 123 1.64 2.77 -12.91
C ILE A 123 1.67 3.33 -14.35
N ASN A 124 2.77 3.95 -14.77
CA ASN A 124 2.87 4.61 -16.07
C ASN A 124 3.52 3.75 -17.16
N ILE A 125 4.10 2.59 -16.81
CA ILE A 125 4.71 1.69 -17.79
C ILE A 125 3.61 1.07 -18.66
N LYS A 126 3.90 0.95 -19.96
CA LYS A 126 3.01 0.35 -20.97
C LYS A 126 3.59 -0.91 -21.62
N ASP A 127 4.91 -1.02 -21.61
CA ASP A 127 5.61 -2.18 -22.12
C ASP A 127 5.55 -3.33 -21.10
N LYS A 128 5.04 -4.49 -21.55
CA LYS A 128 4.78 -5.66 -20.70
C LYS A 128 6.05 -6.16 -20.00
N THR A 129 7.17 -6.22 -20.72
CA THR A 129 8.46 -6.68 -20.18
C THR A 129 8.96 -5.73 -19.09
N LYS A 130 8.93 -4.42 -19.34
CA LYS A 130 9.31 -3.41 -18.35
C LYS A 130 8.39 -3.40 -17.13
N MET A 131 7.10 -3.70 -17.30
CA MET A 131 6.17 -3.85 -16.18
C MET A 131 6.63 -5.00 -15.27
N MET A 132 6.93 -6.16 -15.84
CA MET A 132 7.42 -7.30 -15.08
C MET A 132 8.75 -6.99 -14.36
N GLU A 133 9.72 -6.40 -15.05
CA GLU A 133 11.01 -5.99 -14.47
C GLU A 133 10.85 -5.01 -13.30
N GLU A 134 9.99 -4.00 -13.45
CA GLU A 134 9.70 -3.03 -12.40
C GLU A 134 9.02 -3.71 -11.21
N PHE A 135 8.07 -4.64 -11.46
CA PHE A 135 7.42 -5.40 -10.39
C PHE A 135 8.41 -6.23 -9.57
N LYS A 136 9.30 -7.00 -10.23
CA LYS A 136 10.38 -7.74 -9.54
C LYS A 136 11.25 -6.81 -8.70
N THR A 137 11.57 -5.63 -9.23
CA THR A 137 12.37 -4.62 -8.53
C THR A 137 11.67 -4.08 -7.29
N ILE A 138 10.38 -3.77 -7.38
CA ILE A 138 9.55 -3.31 -6.25
C ILE A 138 9.43 -4.41 -5.20
N THR A 139 9.14 -5.65 -5.60
CA THR A 139 9.06 -6.82 -4.73
C THR A 139 10.35 -7.01 -3.95
N LYS A 140 11.49 -7.08 -4.64
CA LYS A 140 12.80 -7.22 -3.99
C LYS A 140 13.09 -6.08 -3.00
N TYR A 141 12.71 -4.85 -3.35
CA TYR A 141 12.87 -3.70 -2.47
C TYR A 141 12.03 -3.83 -1.20
N ALA A 142 10.73 -4.15 -1.34
CA ALA A 142 9.81 -4.31 -0.21
C ALA A 142 10.26 -5.46 0.71
N LEU A 143 10.59 -6.63 0.14
CA LEU A 143 11.08 -7.78 0.91
C LEU A 143 12.35 -7.44 1.68
N LYS A 144 13.32 -6.76 1.05
CA LYS A 144 14.54 -6.29 1.74
C LYS A 144 14.22 -5.37 2.92
N LYS A 145 13.26 -4.45 2.76
CA LYS A 145 12.80 -3.54 3.82
C LYS A 145 12.08 -4.26 4.96
N MET A 146 11.47 -5.40 4.67
CA MET A 146 10.80 -6.29 5.63
C MET A 146 11.74 -7.32 6.27
N GLY A 147 13.06 -7.14 6.12
CA GLY A 147 14.07 -8.02 6.72
C GLY A 147 14.56 -9.15 5.81
N GLY A 148 14.26 -9.10 4.51
CA GLY A 148 14.59 -10.15 3.55
C GLY A 148 13.58 -11.30 3.56
N PHE A 149 13.67 -12.15 2.54
CA PHE A 149 12.85 -13.35 2.38
C PHE A 149 13.68 -14.45 1.74
N ASN A 150 13.51 -15.67 2.21
CA ASN A 150 14.12 -16.88 1.66
C ASN A 150 13.08 -18.00 1.68
N ILE A 151 12.63 -18.43 0.51
CA ILE A 151 11.58 -19.44 0.37
C ILE A 151 12.04 -20.81 0.90
N ASP A 152 13.29 -21.20 0.64
CA ASP A 152 13.84 -22.52 1.04
C ASP A 152 13.95 -22.68 2.56
N GLY A 153 14.06 -21.57 3.27
CA GLY A 153 14.12 -21.53 4.74
C GLY A 153 12.79 -21.16 5.39
N TRP A 154 11.74 -20.90 4.62
CA TRP A 154 10.52 -20.31 5.14
C TRP A 154 9.72 -21.30 5.98
N LYS A 155 9.42 -20.89 7.22
CA LYS A 155 8.65 -21.69 8.18
C LYS A 155 7.74 -20.77 8.97
N ILE A 156 6.46 -21.12 9.03
CA ILE A 156 5.51 -20.53 9.98
C ILE A 156 5.16 -21.59 11.01
N ARG A 157 5.28 -21.23 12.29
CA ARG A 157 4.70 -22.00 13.38
C ARG A 157 3.48 -21.23 13.86
N SER A 158 2.29 -21.81 13.68
CA SER A 158 1.10 -21.32 14.37
C SER A 158 1.21 -21.66 15.86
N PRO A 159 0.69 -20.81 16.76
CA PRO A 159 0.38 -21.26 18.11
C PRO A 159 -0.58 -22.46 18.01
N ALA A 160 -0.27 -23.54 18.73
CA ALA A 160 -1.17 -24.67 18.89
C ALA A 160 -2.36 -24.30 19.78
#